data_AF-A0AA40EFM0-F1
#
_entry.id   AF-A0AA40EFM0-F1
#
_cell.length_a   1.000
_cell.length_b   1.000
_cell.length_c   1.000
_cell.angle_alpha   90.00
_cell.angle_beta   90.00
_cell.angle_gamma   90.00
#
_symmetry.space_group_name_H-M   'P 1'
#
loop_
_entity.id
_entity.type
_entity.pdbx_description
1 polymer ?
#
loop_
_entity_poly.entity_id
_entity_poly.type
_entity_poly.pdbx_seq_one_letter_code
_entity_poly.pdbx_strand_id
1 'polypeptide(L)'
;MIAPFLRALMQRFFDRLRGGEPVPGPCDFHCVFTFPASWKPEGCNRMRVAVEKAHLASLAETSTFSFDYLSEQEAAALAVFTASNEGSFAEDSLITVCDCGGLTLVADHIILIQDDYVKLEPVAIEGAQEEMMVRPAKL
;
A
#
# COMPACT_ATOMS: atom_id res chain seq x y z
N MET A 1 16.90 10.25 4.82
CA MET A 1 16.01 10.18 5.99
C MET A 1 15.07 8.96 5.93
N ILE A 2 14.45 8.67 4.77
CA ILE A 2 13.54 7.51 4.61
C ILE A 2 14.25 6.17 4.88
N ALA A 3 15.39 5.90 4.25
CA ALA A 3 16.09 4.61 4.42
C ALA A 3 16.50 4.29 5.88
N PRO A 4 17.12 5.24 6.65
CA PRO A 4 17.35 5.02 8.09
C PRO A 4 16.07 4.77 8.90
N PHE A 5 14.97 5.47 8.57
CA PHE A 5 13.68 5.27 9.22
C PHE A 5 13.12 3.86 8.95
N LEU A 6 13.11 3.41 7.69
CA LEU A 6 12.68 2.07 7.31
C LEU A 6 13.51 1.00 8.03
N ARG A 7 14.83 1.17 8.07
CA ARG A 7 15.74 0.26 8.77
C ARG A 7 15.42 0.18 10.26
N ALA A 8 15.19 1.32 10.92
CA ALA A 8 14.84 1.36 12.34
C ALA A 8 13.47 0.75 12.63
N LEU A 9 12.46 1.02 11.78
CA LEU A 9 11.13 0.44 11.90
C LEU A 9 11.19 -1.08 11.80
N MET A 10 11.92 -1.60 10.82
CA MET A 10 11.98 -3.04 10.57
C MET A 10 12.82 -3.77 11.60
N GLN A 11 13.90 -3.16 12.09
CA GLN A 11 14.62 -3.67 13.26
C GLN A 11 13.68 -3.84 14.45
N ARG A 12 12.89 -2.81 14.77
CA ARG A 12 11.94 -2.87 15.89
C ARG A 12 10.84 -3.91 15.69
N PHE A 13 10.40 -4.12 14.45
CA PHE A 13 9.47 -5.20 14.11
C PHE A 13 10.07 -6.58 14.40
N PHE A 14 11.31 -6.82 13.94
CA PHE A 14 12.01 -8.09 14.21
C PHE A 14 12.29 -8.28 15.69
N ASP A 15 12.74 -7.25 16.41
CA ASP A 15 12.99 -7.32 17.86
C ASP A 15 11.71 -7.74 18.62
N ARG A 16 10.54 -7.29 18.15
CA ARG A 16 9.23 -7.67 18.72
C ARG A 16 8.82 -9.09 18.35
N LEU A 17 8.95 -9.47 17.08
CA LEU A 17 8.65 -10.83 16.61
C LEU A 17 9.46 -11.88 17.36
N ARG A 18 10.73 -11.56 17.58
CA ARG A 18 11.70 -12.35 18.32
C ARG A 18 11.28 -12.56 19.78
N GLY A 19 10.53 -11.61 20.37
CA GLY A 19 10.19 -11.66 21.79
C GLY A 19 11.42 -11.70 22.72
N GLY A 20 12.61 -11.31 22.20
CA GLY A 20 13.91 -11.48 22.86
C GLY A 20 14.72 -12.69 22.40
N GLU A 21 14.15 -13.60 21.61
CA GLU A 21 14.79 -14.82 21.10
C GLU A 21 15.16 -14.73 19.61
N PRO A 22 16.19 -15.44 19.10
CA PRO A 22 16.46 -15.47 17.67
C PRO A 22 15.25 -15.96 16.86
N VAL A 23 14.99 -15.36 15.68
CA VAL A 23 13.95 -15.87 14.77
C VAL A 23 14.31 -17.32 14.39
N PRO A 24 13.40 -18.30 14.50
CA PRO A 24 13.73 -19.69 14.22
C PRO A 24 13.95 -19.88 12.70
N GLY A 25 15.23 -19.95 12.32
CA GLY A 25 15.68 -20.32 10.98
C GLY A 25 15.60 -19.22 9.92
N PRO A 26 16.17 -19.46 8.72
CA PRO A 26 16.01 -18.55 7.59
C PRO A 26 14.55 -18.59 7.16
N CYS A 27 13.83 -17.50 7.37
CA CYS A 27 12.49 -17.29 6.84
C CYS A 27 12.53 -16.25 5.74
N ASP A 28 11.83 -16.51 4.65
CA ASP A 28 11.70 -15.55 3.56
C ASP A 28 10.73 -14.44 3.98
N PHE A 29 11.12 -13.18 3.79
CA PHE A 29 10.24 -12.05 4.06
C PHE A 29 9.85 -11.36 2.77
N HIS A 30 8.55 -11.16 2.63
CA HIS A 30 7.96 -10.34 1.60
C HIS A 30 7.31 -9.11 2.25
N CYS A 31 7.70 -7.92 1.85
CA CYS A 31 7.18 -6.67 2.40
C CYS A 31 6.47 -5.86 1.31
N VAL A 32 5.18 -5.55 1.51
CA VAL A 32 4.45 -4.65 0.64
C VAL A 32 4.48 -3.25 1.24
N PHE A 33 5.06 -2.29 0.52
CA PHE A 33 5.10 -0.90 0.93
C PHE A 33 3.96 -0.12 0.29
N THR A 34 3.17 0.57 1.10
CA THR A 34 2.09 1.43 0.61
C THR A 34 2.56 2.87 0.40
N PHE A 35 1.96 3.55 -0.58
CA PHE A 35 2.13 5.00 -0.78
C PHE A 35 0.83 5.66 -1.25
N PRO A 36 0.68 6.98 -1.10
CA PRO A 36 -0.50 7.69 -1.61
C PRO A 36 -0.66 7.49 -3.12
N ALA A 37 -1.87 7.18 -3.60
CA ALA A 37 -2.14 7.04 -5.04
C ALA A 37 -1.80 8.31 -5.85
N SER A 38 -1.81 9.48 -5.21
CA SER A 38 -1.46 10.77 -5.83
C SER A 38 0.06 10.97 -6.04
N TRP A 39 0.91 10.04 -5.59
CA TRP A 39 2.35 10.17 -5.76
C TRP A 39 2.75 10.08 -7.23
N LYS A 40 3.54 11.06 -7.67
CA LYS A 40 4.18 11.02 -8.98
C LYS A 40 5.24 9.91 -9.04
N PRO A 41 5.58 9.40 -10.24
CA PRO A 41 6.57 8.33 -10.42
C PRO A 41 7.91 8.59 -9.71
N GLU A 42 8.34 9.85 -9.60
CA GLU A 42 9.57 10.21 -8.90
C GLU A 42 9.48 9.94 -7.39
N GLY A 43 8.29 10.13 -6.78
CA GLY A 43 8.02 9.80 -5.39
C GLY A 43 8.17 8.30 -5.13
N CYS A 44 7.52 7.48 -5.98
CA CYS A 44 7.59 6.03 -5.92
C CYS A 44 9.05 5.54 -6.11
N ASN A 45 9.77 6.11 -7.08
CA ASN A 45 11.16 5.76 -7.32
C ASN A 45 12.07 6.13 -6.13
N ARG A 46 11.84 7.26 -5.45
CA ARG A 46 12.57 7.62 -4.24
C ARG A 46 12.33 6.65 -3.09
N MET A 47 11.10 6.16 -2.93
CA MET A 47 10.79 5.11 -1.95
C MET A 47 11.52 3.81 -2.30
N ARG A 48 11.50 3.40 -3.56
CA ARG A 48 12.23 2.20 -4.03
C ARG A 48 13.72 2.26 -3.71
N VAL A 49 14.37 3.36 -4.09
CA VAL A 49 15.78 3.60 -3.76
C VAL A 49 16.02 3.63 -2.25
N ALA A 50 15.07 4.10 -1.45
CA ALA A 50 15.19 4.11 0.01
C ALA A 50 15.08 2.70 0.62
N VAL A 51 14.16 1.86 0.12
CA VAL A 51 14.03 0.46 0.55
C VAL A 51 15.32 -0.31 0.25
N GLU A 52 15.88 -0.16 -0.95
CA GLU A 52 17.15 -0.77 -1.34
C GLU A 52 18.30 -0.32 -0.43
N LYS A 53 18.38 0.98 -0.12
CA LYS A 53 19.40 1.56 0.77
C LYS A 53 19.21 1.21 2.25
N ALA A 54 18.02 0.77 2.65
CA ALA A 54 17.75 0.39 4.04
C ALA A 54 18.36 -0.97 4.41
N HIS A 55 18.81 -1.75 3.41
CA HIS A 55 19.43 -3.06 3.59
C HIS A 55 18.59 -4.00 4.47
N LEU A 56 17.27 -4.04 4.25
CA LEU A 56 16.33 -4.75 5.11
C LEU A 56 16.60 -6.27 5.17
N ALA A 57 17.09 -6.86 4.08
CA ALA A 57 17.53 -8.25 4.02
C ALA A 57 18.57 -8.59 5.12
N SER A 58 19.46 -7.65 5.45
CA SER A 58 20.49 -7.84 6.48
C SER A 58 19.92 -7.89 7.91
N LEU A 59 18.77 -7.26 8.15
CA LEU A 59 18.13 -7.23 9.48
C LEU A 59 17.37 -8.51 9.78
N ALA A 60 16.84 -9.11 8.72
CA ALA A 60 15.91 -10.20 8.82
C ALA A 60 16.64 -11.56 8.94
N GLU A 61 17.97 -11.59 8.75
CA GLU A 61 18.81 -12.81 8.80
C GLU A 61 18.28 -13.93 7.87
N THR A 62 17.74 -13.54 6.71
CA THR A 62 16.91 -14.36 5.82
C THR A 62 17.71 -14.92 4.65
N SER A 63 17.24 -16.03 4.09
CA SER A 63 17.62 -16.47 2.76
C SER A 63 17.21 -15.48 1.66
N THR A 64 15.97 -14.97 1.73
CA THR A 64 15.48 -14.00 0.73
C THR A 64 14.62 -12.89 1.36
N PHE A 65 14.80 -11.68 0.82
CA PHE A 65 13.95 -10.54 1.08
C PHE A 65 13.43 -10.01 -0.24
N SER A 66 12.12 -9.92 -0.37
CA SER A 66 11.44 -9.34 -1.53
C SER A 66 10.47 -8.26 -1.08
N PHE A 67 10.13 -7.36 -2.00
CA PHE A 67 9.17 -6.32 -1.71
C PHE A 67 8.41 -5.92 -2.96
N ASP A 68 7.17 -5.49 -2.74
CA ASP A 68 6.30 -4.91 -3.76
C ASP A 68 5.72 -3.60 -3.25
N TYR A 69 5.00 -2.94 -4.15
CA TYR A 69 4.35 -1.68 -3.87
C TYR A 69 2.88 -1.72 -4.23
N LEU A 70 2.07 -1.04 -3.42
CA LEU A 70 0.65 -0.85 -3.65
C LEU A 70 0.26 0.56 -3.21
N SER A 71 -0.80 1.14 -3.77
CA SER A 71 -1.31 2.38 -3.18
C SER A 71 -2.01 2.12 -1.84
N GLU A 72 -2.01 3.13 -0.96
CA GLU A 72 -2.72 3.10 0.32
C GLU A 72 -4.21 2.79 0.13
N GLN A 73 -4.83 3.38 -0.90
CA GLN A 73 -6.24 3.22 -1.20
C GLN A 73 -6.58 1.80 -1.66
N GLU A 74 -5.74 1.22 -2.52
CA GLU A 74 -5.87 -0.18 -2.93
C GLU A 74 -5.64 -1.12 -1.74
N ALA A 75 -4.65 -0.86 -0.89
CA ALA A 75 -4.40 -1.65 0.31
C ALA A 75 -5.60 -1.63 1.26
N ALA A 76 -6.22 -0.46 1.44
CA ALA A 76 -7.43 -0.31 2.25
C ALA A 76 -8.63 -1.05 1.63
N ALA A 77 -8.81 -0.95 0.31
CA ALA A 77 -9.87 -1.68 -0.39
C ALA A 77 -9.70 -3.20 -0.26
N LEU A 78 -8.50 -3.72 -0.51
CA LEU A 78 -8.18 -5.14 -0.35
C LEU A 78 -8.41 -5.63 1.09
N ALA A 79 -8.05 -4.83 2.09
CA ALA A 79 -8.32 -5.16 3.49
C ALA A 79 -9.82 -5.30 3.78
N VAL A 80 -10.65 -4.43 3.19
CA VAL A 80 -12.12 -4.52 3.31
C VAL A 80 -12.64 -5.75 2.57
N PHE A 81 -12.16 -6.05 1.38
CA PHE A 81 -12.60 -7.22 0.61
C PHE A 81 -12.27 -8.52 1.30
N THR A 82 -11.04 -8.67 1.75
CA THR A 82 -10.58 -9.89 2.43
C THR A 82 -11.27 -10.11 3.78
N ALA A 83 -11.76 -9.05 4.42
CA ALA A 83 -12.53 -9.15 5.67
C ALA A 83 -14.05 -9.32 5.44
N SER A 84 -14.54 -9.13 4.21
CA SER A 84 -15.96 -9.19 3.88
C SER A 84 -16.39 -10.62 3.52
N ASN A 85 -17.63 -10.96 3.82
CA ASN A 85 -18.20 -12.26 3.42
C ASN A 85 -18.56 -12.27 1.94
N GLU A 86 -18.68 -13.46 1.35
CA GLU A 86 -19.26 -13.63 0.01
C GLU A 86 -20.62 -12.91 -0.09
N GLY A 87 -20.80 -12.14 -1.16
CA GLY A 87 -22.02 -11.35 -1.40
C GLY A 87 -22.09 -10.00 -0.68
N SER A 88 -21.05 -9.56 0.03
CA SER A 88 -21.03 -8.22 0.67
C SER A 88 -21.03 -7.07 -0.35
N PHE A 89 -20.60 -7.35 -1.58
CA PHE A 89 -20.58 -6.40 -2.69
C PHE A 89 -21.28 -7.02 -3.90
N ALA A 90 -22.10 -6.22 -4.59
CA ALA A 90 -22.63 -6.60 -5.89
C ALA A 90 -21.53 -6.53 -6.96
N GLU A 91 -21.69 -7.28 -8.05
CA GLU A 91 -20.88 -7.07 -9.26
C GLU A 91 -20.97 -5.60 -9.68
N ASP A 92 -19.84 -5.04 -10.16
CA ASP A 92 -19.70 -3.65 -10.58
C ASP A 92 -19.92 -2.60 -9.47
N SER A 93 -19.79 -3.00 -8.19
CA SER A 93 -19.84 -2.05 -7.08
C SER A 93 -18.72 -1.02 -7.20
N LEU A 94 -19.10 0.26 -7.19
CA LEU A 94 -18.17 1.38 -7.06
C LEU A 94 -17.85 1.60 -5.59
N ILE A 95 -16.57 1.57 -5.26
CA ILE A 95 -16.09 1.74 -3.89
C ILE A 95 -15.25 3.00 -3.82
N THR A 96 -15.62 3.87 -2.89
CA THR A 96 -14.88 5.09 -2.60
C THR A 96 -14.07 4.87 -1.34
N VAL A 97 -12.75 4.97 -1.46
CA VAL A 97 -11.84 4.94 -0.33
C VAL A 97 -11.50 6.38 0.03
N CYS A 98 -11.85 6.78 1.26
CA CYS A 98 -11.50 8.08 1.82
C CYS A 98 -10.36 7.89 2.83
N ASP A 99 -9.13 8.19 2.43
CA ASP A 99 -7.98 8.18 3.32
C ASP A 99 -7.75 9.58 3.91
N CYS A 100 -8.08 9.73 5.19
CA CYS A 100 -7.99 10.95 5.97
C CYS A 100 -6.75 10.91 6.89
N GLY A 101 -5.56 10.92 6.31
CA GLY A 101 -4.30 10.93 7.04
C GLY A 101 -3.98 12.28 7.71
N GLY A 102 -2.91 12.32 8.51
CA GLY A 102 -2.58 13.49 9.34
C GLY A 102 -2.21 14.78 8.60
N LEU A 103 -1.78 14.69 7.33
CA LEU A 103 -1.40 15.85 6.50
C LEU A 103 -2.05 15.84 5.11
N THR A 104 -2.76 14.77 4.75
CA THR A 104 -3.26 14.53 3.39
C THR A 104 -4.65 13.93 3.47
N LEU A 105 -5.59 14.51 2.73
CA LEU A 105 -6.87 13.90 2.42
C LEU A 105 -6.80 13.41 0.97
N VAL A 106 -6.96 12.11 0.75
CA VAL A 106 -7.05 11.55 -0.61
C VAL A 106 -8.33 10.72 -0.69
N ALA A 107 -9.18 11.05 -1.66
CA ALA A 107 -10.31 10.21 -2.04
C ALA A 107 -9.98 9.56 -3.39
N ASP A 108 -10.16 8.24 -3.47
CA ASP A 108 -9.97 7.49 -4.70
C ASP A 108 -11.14 6.52 -4.92
N HIS A 109 -11.44 6.25 -6.18
CA HIS A 109 -12.51 5.36 -6.59
C HIS A 109 -11.93 4.07 -7.14
N ILE A 110 -12.39 2.94 -6.62
CA ILE A 110 -12.01 1.61 -7.09
C ILE A 110 -13.29 0.93 -7.57
N ILE A 111 -13.28 0.46 -8.82
CA ILE A 111 -14.36 -0.37 -9.36
C ILE A 111 -13.97 -1.82 -9.13
N LEU A 112 -14.89 -2.57 -8.52
CA LEU A 112 -14.79 -4.03 -8.47
C LEU A 112 -15.37 -4.63 -9.74
N ILE A 113 -14.64 -5.56 -10.35
CA ILE A 113 -15.15 -6.41 -11.43
C ILE A 113 -14.91 -7.84 -10.97
N GLN A 114 -15.98 -8.58 -10.65
CA GLN A 114 -15.98 -9.97 -10.15
C GLN A 114 -14.61 -10.68 -10.03
N ASP A 115 -14.14 -10.87 -8.79
CA ASP A 115 -12.83 -11.45 -8.41
C ASP A 115 -11.58 -10.70 -8.91
N ASP A 116 -11.76 -9.50 -9.47
CA ASP A 116 -10.73 -8.59 -9.96
C ASP A 116 -11.10 -7.13 -9.59
N TYR A 117 -10.19 -6.18 -9.78
CA TYR A 117 -10.46 -4.77 -9.56
C TYR A 117 -9.82 -3.87 -10.60
N VAL A 118 -10.53 -2.82 -10.99
CA VAL A 118 -10.02 -1.77 -11.86
C VAL A 118 -9.84 -0.51 -11.02
N LYS A 119 -8.59 -0.08 -10.93
CA LYS A 119 -8.23 1.21 -10.33
C LYS A 119 -8.70 2.33 -11.26
N LEU A 120 -9.43 3.31 -10.73
CA LEU A 120 -9.66 4.57 -11.43
C LEU A 120 -8.57 5.58 -11.08
N GLU A 121 -8.46 6.64 -11.87
CA GLU A 121 -7.50 7.72 -11.59
C GLU A 121 -7.93 8.47 -10.32
N PRO A 122 -7.02 8.67 -9.34
CA PRO A 122 -7.32 9.40 -8.12
C PRO A 122 -7.66 10.86 -8.43
N VAL A 123 -8.75 11.33 -7.86
CA VAL A 123 -9.14 12.74 -7.94
C VAL A 123 -8.68 13.44 -6.66
N ALA A 124 -7.63 14.24 -6.76
CA ALA A 124 -7.25 15.13 -5.67
C ALA A 124 -8.37 16.17 -5.48
N ILE A 125 -9.09 16.08 -4.36
CA ILE A 125 -10.14 17.06 -4.02
C ILE A 125 -9.45 18.30 -3.43
N GLU A 126 -9.00 19.20 -4.29
CA GLU A 126 -8.59 20.55 -3.88
C GLU A 126 -9.82 21.46 -3.80
N GLY A 127 -10.32 21.69 -2.58
CA GLY A 127 -11.44 22.59 -2.34
C GLY A 127 -12.77 21.99 -2.78
N ALA A 128 -13.68 21.80 -1.83
CA ALA A 128 -15.01 21.29 -2.10
C ALA A 128 -15.77 22.25 -3.05
N GLN A 129 -15.78 21.93 -4.35
CA GLN A 129 -16.82 22.18 -5.36
C GLN A 129 -16.21 22.03 -6.76
N GLU A 130 -16.42 20.89 -7.43
CA GLU A 130 -16.83 20.83 -8.84
C GLU A 130 -17.08 19.38 -9.30
N GLU A 131 -17.97 19.25 -10.29
CA GLU A 131 -18.64 18.02 -10.71
C GLU A 131 -17.70 16.93 -11.24
N MET A 132 -18.02 15.69 -10.84
CA MET A 132 -17.32 14.46 -11.20
C MET A 132 -17.52 14.11 -12.68
N MET A 133 -16.48 14.22 -13.50
CA MET A 133 -16.47 13.78 -14.89
C MET A 133 -15.76 12.43 -15.02
N VAL A 134 -16.54 11.34 -15.12
CA VAL A 134 -16.03 9.98 -15.38
C VAL A 134 -15.46 9.92 -16.80
N ARG A 135 -14.17 9.62 -16.95
CA ARG A 135 -13.56 9.30 -18.26
C ARG A 135 -13.14 7.83 -18.28
N PRO A 136 -13.59 7.04 -19.27
CA PRO A 136 -13.15 5.64 -19.38
C PRO A 136 -11.66 5.57 -19.75
N ALA A 137 -10.92 4.70 -19.08
CA ALA A 137 -9.58 4.31 -19.49
C ALA A 137 -9.67 3.56 -20.83
N LYS A 138 -8.81 3.93 -21.79
CA LYS A 138 -8.69 3.19 -23.06
C LYS A 138 -7.88 1.91 -22.80
N LEU A 139 -8.51 0.77 -23.07
CA LEU A 139 -7.86 -0.53 -23.22
C LEU A 139 -6.84 -0.51 -24.37
#